data_AF-A0A1I2E2J5-F1
#
_entry.id   AF-A0A1I2E2J5-F1
#
_cell.length_a   1.000
_cell.length_b   1.000
_cell.length_c   1.000
_cell.angle_alpha   90.00
_cell.angle_beta   90.00
_cell.angle_gamma   90.00
#
_symmetry.space_group_name_H-M   'P 1'
#
loop_
_entity.id
_entity.type
_entity.pdbx_description
1 polymer ?
#
loop_
_entity_poly.entity_id
_entity_poly.type
_entity_poly.pdbx_seq_one_letter_code
_entity_poly.pdbx_strand_id
1 'polypeptide(L)'
;MATVDVTTATVRSADTGFCALSGRPDDEVIGEPLGVLWGVPSQAVQSVVGAGQDVAGPIEVVAWPDSERQRVLAVTAAAVDDGVVLLAAEDRTTESADQASPRQAVEDRAKVTALGRSQAVIEFDLSGTILEVNQNFLATMGYTREEVVGQHHRIFVPDQEARGPGYRDFWNRLSDGQYQGGVYLRVAKDGRPVWLRATYNPILGPDGRPVKIVKFAADITADRQRTAEFEGKIAAVSRSRAMIEFDMDGTILDANQNFLDTMGYTLDEIVGRHHRMFMPPGSADRQDYSDFWKRLGRGDFVPGEFKRMAKGDREVWLLASYNPVLGPDGRPSKVFKFAADITEEQHRTAEFRSKVAAISRSQAVIEFSLDGGMFTHSRTTIPLIDLPALLNRRRPADPEAGRVLLVTVGVGATVGLVVPELHAIEQSVEEESGVTGPAGRPRLVSVGTPRDNRLLPNLDLRGLAAEYLNRHPVASPER
;
A
#
# COMPACT_ATOMS: atom_id res chain seq x y z
N MET A 1 3.85 -32.59 66.03
CA MET A 1 4.83 -33.62 65.63
C MET A 1 4.41 -34.99 66.14
N ALA A 2 4.91 -36.05 65.52
CA ALA A 2 4.68 -37.44 65.96
C ALA A 2 5.88 -38.34 65.65
N THR A 3 6.07 -39.41 66.43
CA THR A 3 6.98 -40.50 66.06
C THR A 3 6.19 -41.64 65.41
N VAL A 4 6.75 -42.23 64.35
CA VAL A 4 6.06 -43.21 63.50
C VAL A 4 6.96 -44.40 63.21
N ASP A 5 6.40 -45.60 63.29
CA ASP A 5 7.04 -46.85 62.88
C ASP A 5 7.26 -46.88 61.36
N VAL A 6 8.49 -47.06 60.91
CA VAL A 6 8.85 -47.01 59.48
C VAL A 6 8.30 -48.21 58.71
N THR A 7 8.10 -49.36 59.37
CA THR A 7 7.63 -50.58 58.72
C THR A 7 6.14 -50.50 58.43
N THR A 8 5.34 -50.10 59.44
CA THR A 8 3.86 -50.10 59.32
C THR A 8 3.28 -48.73 58.95
N ALA A 9 4.03 -47.64 59.15
CA ALA A 9 3.54 -46.26 59.21
C ALA A 9 2.54 -46.00 60.36
N THR A 10 2.67 -46.73 61.48
CA THR A 10 1.86 -46.55 62.70
C THR A 10 2.41 -45.45 63.60
N VAL A 11 1.56 -44.55 64.08
CA VAL A 11 1.92 -43.53 65.07
C VAL A 11 2.25 -44.19 66.41
N ARG A 12 3.50 -44.02 66.88
CA ARG A 12 3.98 -44.50 68.19
C ARG A 12 3.79 -43.46 69.30
N SER A 13 3.88 -42.18 68.97
CA SER A 13 3.53 -41.06 69.86
C SER A 13 3.20 -39.82 69.04
N ALA A 14 2.39 -38.91 69.59
CA ALA A 14 2.03 -37.64 68.99
C ALA A 14 2.01 -36.54 70.05
N ASP A 15 2.25 -35.29 69.66
CA ASP A 15 1.86 -34.13 70.47
C ASP A 15 0.43 -33.69 70.14
N THR A 16 -0.20 -32.96 71.07
CA THR A 16 -1.59 -32.49 70.95
C THR A 16 -1.82 -31.63 69.69
N GLY A 17 -0.78 -31.01 69.14
CA GLY A 17 -0.85 -30.30 67.85
C GLY A 17 -1.06 -31.27 66.68
N PHE A 18 -0.31 -32.38 66.64
CA PHE A 18 -0.49 -33.43 65.64
C PHE A 18 -1.85 -34.14 65.78
N CYS A 19 -2.30 -34.41 67.01
CA CYS A 19 -3.63 -34.97 67.26
C CYS A 19 -4.73 -34.02 66.74
N ALA A 20 -4.65 -32.72 67.04
CA ALA A 20 -5.60 -31.72 66.54
C ALA A 20 -5.60 -31.56 65.00
N LEU A 21 -4.50 -31.87 64.31
CA LEU A 21 -4.45 -31.94 62.84
C LEU A 21 -5.18 -33.17 62.26
N SER A 22 -5.33 -34.24 63.06
CA SER A 22 -6.04 -35.45 62.65
C SER A 22 -7.57 -35.36 62.76
N GLY A 23 -8.09 -34.39 63.51
CA GLY A 23 -9.52 -34.29 63.87
C GLY A 23 -9.97 -35.24 64.99
N ARG A 24 -9.15 -36.23 65.35
CA ARG A 24 -9.46 -37.27 66.34
C ARG A 24 -8.85 -36.96 67.72
N PRO A 25 -9.43 -37.51 68.82
CA PRO A 25 -8.83 -37.40 70.15
C PRO A 25 -7.52 -38.19 70.25
N ASP A 26 -6.63 -37.78 71.15
CA ASP A 26 -5.25 -38.28 71.27
C ASP A 26 -5.15 -39.82 71.41
N ASP A 27 -6.16 -40.48 72.01
CA ASP A 27 -6.25 -41.93 72.19
C ASP A 27 -6.74 -42.71 70.96
N GLU A 28 -7.32 -42.03 69.95
CA GLU A 28 -7.62 -42.58 68.62
C GLU A 28 -6.50 -42.32 67.59
N VAL A 29 -5.46 -41.56 67.96
CA VAL A 29 -4.33 -41.20 67.06
C VAL A 29 -3.13 -42.12 67.28
N ILE A 30 -2.83 -42.48 68.53
CA ILE A 30 -1.70 -43.36 68.87
C ILE A 30 -2.09 -44.82 68.59
N GLY A 31 -1.29 -45.51 67.78
CA GLY A 31 -1.56 -46.89 67.33
C GLY A 31 -2.21 -47.00 65.95
N GLU A 32 -2.72 -45.90 65.39
CA GLU A 32 -3.28 -45.88 64.02
C GLU A 32 -2.19 -45.67 62.93
N PRO A 33 -2.34 -46.29 61.74
CA PRO A 33 -1.51 -45.96 60.58
C PRO A 33 -1.85 -44.59 59.98
N LEU A 34 -0.85 -43.88 59.46
CA LEU A 34 -1.07 -42.63 58.71
C LEU A 34 -1.96 -42.80 57.47
N GLY A 35 -2.07 -44.02 56.95
CA GLY A 35 -3.02 -44.39 55.89
C GLY A 35 -4.48 -44.30 56.33
N VAL A 36 -4.77 -44.55 57.61
CA VAL A 36 -6.12 -44.47 58.20
C VAL A 36 -6.44 -43.06 58.70
N LEU A 37 -5.42 -42.29 59.12
CA LEU A 37 -5.58 -40.90 59.54
C LEU A 37 -5.70 -39.94 58.35
N TRP A 38 -4.80 -40.04 57.36
CA TRP A 38 -4.62 -39.04 56.30
C TRP A 38 -4.44 -39.64 54.89
N GLY A 39 -4.62 -40.95 54.69
CA GLY A 39 -4.45 -41.60 53.39
C GLY A 39 -3.00 -41.78 52.94
N VAL A 40 -2.01 -41.54 53.81
CA VAL A 40 -0.58 -41.69 53.48
C VAL A 40 -0.22 -43.18 53.36
N PRO A 41 0.21 -43.69 52.20
CA PRO A 41 0.62 -45.09 52.07
C PRO A 41 1.94 -45.34 52.80
N SER A 42 2.08 -46.46 53.50
CA SER A 42 3.28 -46.76 54.29
C SER A 42 4.58 -46.76 53.47
N GLN A 43 4.50 -47.03 52.16
CA GLN A 43 5.61 -46.94 51.22
C GLN A 43 6.23 -45.53 51.13
N ALA A 44 5.44 -44.46 51.33
CA ALA A 44 5.96 -43.09 51.35
C ALA A 44 6.87 -42.88 52.58
N VAL A 45 6.45 -43.36 53.75
CA VAL A 45 7.25 -43.32 54.99
C VAL A 45 8.53 -44.16 54.84
N GLN A 46 8.43 -45.33 54.22
CA GLN A 46 9.58 -46.18 53.92
C GLN A 46 10.57 -45.51 52.95
N SER A 47 10.08 -44.76 51.96
CA SER A 47 10.96 -44.07 50.98
C SER A 47 11.80 -42.95 51.57
N VAL A 48 11.34 -42.30 52.64
CA VAL A 48 12.13 -41.30 53.40
C VAL A 48 13.40 -41.96 53.95
N VAL A 49 13.24 -43.09 54.63
CA VAL A 49 14.34 -43.76 55.35
C VAL A 49 15.26 -44.51 54.40
N GLY A 50 14.70 -45.16 53.38
CA GLY A 50 15.48 -45.88 52.36
C GLY A 50 16.42 -45.00 51.52
N ALA A 51 16.23 -43.68 51.53
CA ALA A 51 17.08 -42.72 50.82
C ALA A 51 18.38 -42.35 51.58
N GLY A 52 18.49 -42.69 52.87
CA GLY A 52 19.65 -42.32 53.69
C GLY A 52 19.81 -40.81 53.88
N GLN A 53 18.71 -40.05 53.81
CA GLN A 53 18.70 -38.61 54.06
C GLN A 53 18.11 -38.33 55.45
N ASP A 54 18.86 -37.61 56.30
CA ASP A 54 18.41 -37.28 57.67
C ASP A 54 17.12 -36.45 57.70
N VAL A 55 16.81 -35.74 56.61
CA VAL A 55 15.56 -35.01 56.40
C VAL A 55 15.10 -35.21 54.95
N ALA A 56 13.91 -35.77 54.75
CA ALA A 56 13.18 -35.65 53.49
C ALA A 56 12.49 -34.29 53.42
N GLY A 57 12.59 -33.61 52.27
CA GLY A 57 11.89 -32.35 52.02
C GLY A 57 10.37 -32.48 52.15
N PRO A 58 9.65 -31.37 52.38
CA PRO A 58 8.22 -31.40 52.69
C PRO A 58 7.40 -32.09 51.60
N ILE A 59 6.74 -33.18 51.96
CA ILE A 59 5.78 -33.89 51.13
C ILE A 59 4.40 -33.27 51.39
N GLU A 60 3.77 -32.73 50.35
CA GLU A 60 2.39 -32.25 50.45
C GLU A 60 1.41 -33.44 50.41
N VAL A 61 0.67 -33.62 51.51
CA VAL A 61 -0.34 -34.66 51.70
C VAL A 61 -1.72 -34.01 51.70
N VAL A 62 -2.59 -34.44 50.78
CA VAL A 62 -4.00 -34.05 50.79
C VAL A 62 -4.75 -34.96 51.77
N ALA A 63 -4.98 -34.45 52.98
CA ALA A 63 -5.61 -35.17 54.07
C ALA A 63 -7.14 -34.96 54.10
N TRP A 64 -7.87 -35.99 54.51
CA TRP A 64 -9.32 -35.98 54.72
C TRP A 64 -9.63 -36.40 56.16
N PRO A 65 -9.30 -35.56 57.17
CA PRO A 65 -9.53 -35.90 58.59
C PRO A 65 -11.02 -36.03 58.92
N ASP A 66 -11.85 -35.16 58.33
CA ASP A 66 -13.31 -35.13 58.46
C ASP A 66 -13.95 -35.10 57.06
N SER A 67 -15.12 -35.73 56.90
CA SER A 67 -15.78 -35.95 55.60
C SER A 67 -16.27 -34.70 54.87
N GLU A 68 -16.12 -33.50 55.44
CA GLU A 68 -16.57 -32.23 54.86
C GLU A 68 -15.43 -31.24 54.52
N ARG A 69 -14.16 -31.53 54.89
CA ARG A 69 -13.04 -30.61 54.63
C ARG A 69 -11.75 -31.33 54.24
N GLN A 70 -11.40 -31.19 52.96
CA GLN A 70 -10.05 -31.43 52.44
C GLN A 70 -9.05 -30.47 53.13
N ARG A 71 -7.95 -31.01 53.65
CA ARG A 71 -6.79 -30.25 54.13
C ARG A 71 -5.56 -30.53 53.29
N VAL A 72 -4.63 -29.57 53.24
CA VAL A 72 -3.29 -29.75 52.65
C VAL A 72 -2.28 -29.67 53.78
N LEU A 73 -1.61 -30.79 54.07
CA LEU A 73 -0.59 -30.87 55.11
C LEU A 73 0.80 -30.94 54.47
N ALA A 74 1.70 -30.03 54.83
CA ALA A 74 3.12 -30.18 54.52
C ALA A 74 3.77 -31.07 55.58
N VAL A 75 4.22 -32.27 55.18
CA VAL A 75 4.82 -33.25 56.09
C VAL A 75 6.32 -33.34 55.83
N THR A 76 7.11 -32.93 56.82
CA THR A 76 8.58 -33.09 56.84
C THR A 76 8.93 -34.29 57.73
N ALA A 77 9.86 -35.12 57.28
CA ALA A 77 10.18 -36.39 57.92
C ALA A 77 11.69 -36.54 58.14
N ALA A 78 12.08 -36.95 59.35
CA ALA A 78 13.47 -37.17 59.75
C ALA A 78 13.63 -38.52 60.45
N ALA A 79 14.72 -39.23 60.19
CA ALA A 79 15.06 -40.45 60.94
C ALA A 79 15.53 -40.10 62.36
N VAL A 80 15.21 -40.94 63.35
CA VAL A 80 15.63 -40.74 64.75
C VAL A 80 16.34 -41.98 65.30
N ASP A 81 15.79 -43.15 65.07
CA ASP A 81 16.32 -44.45 65.51
C ASP A 81 16.03 -45.52 64.44
N ASP A 82 16.66 -46.69 64.54
CA ASP A 82 16.38 -47.84 63.67
C ASP A 82 14.88 -48.20 63.68
N GLY A 83 14.22 -47.94 62.55
CA GLY A 83 12.79 -48.20 62.36
C GLY A 83 11.84 -47.11 62.88
N VAL A 84 12.33 -45.92 63.28
CA VAL A 84 11.48 -44.80 63.75
C VAL A 84 11.83 -43.48 63.06
N VAL A 85 10.80 -42.79 62.55
CA VAL A 85 10.90 -41.40 62.06
C VAL A 85 10.12 -40.44 62.95
N LEU A 86 10.63 -39.20 63.05
CA LEU A 86 9.90 -38.03 63.55
C LEU A 86 9.25 -37.33 62.35
N LEU A 87 7.95 -37.07 62.47
CA LEU A 87 7.18 -36.29 61.50
C LEU A 87 6.77 -34.94 62.09
N ALA A 88 7.07 -33.87 61.36
CA ALA A 88 6.46 -32.57 61.53
C ALA A 88 5.40 -32.38 60.43
N ALA A 89 4.16 -32.10 60.81
CA ALA A 89 3.07 -31.82 59.90
C ALA A 89 2.57 -30.39 60.16
N GLU A 90 2.37 -29.62 59.08
CA GLU A 90 1.92 -28.22 59.10
C GLU A 90 0.69 -28.07 58.21
N ASP A 91 -0.38 -27.43 58.70
CA ASP A 91 -1.60 -27.18 57.93
C ASP A 91 -1.40 -25.98 57.00
N ARG A 92 -1.29 -26.25 55.70
CA ARG A 92 -1.14 -25.26 54.63
C ARG A 92 -2.41 -25.12 53.78
N THR A 93 -3.57 -25.55 54.30
CA THR A 93 -4.84 -25.46 53.57
C THR A 93 -5.16 -24.03 53.13
N THR A 94 -4.78 -23.02 53.93
CA THR A 94 -4.93 -21.60 53.57
C THR A 94 -3.93 -21.11 52.51
N GLU A 95 -2.73 -21.68 52.44
CA GLU A 95 -1.72 -21.29 51.44
C GLU A 95 -1.99 -21.95 50.10
N SER A 96 -2.38 -23.24 50.10
CA SER A 96 -2.73 -23.97 48.88
C SER A 96 -4.10 -23.59 48.30
N ALA A 97 -5.02 -23.02 49.09
CA ALA A 97 -6.29 -22.50 48.57
C ALA A 97 -6.12 -21.19 47.78
N ASP A 98 -5.05 -20.42 48.03
CA ASP A 98 -4.84 -19.09 47.46
C ASP A 98 -3.98 -19.12 46.16
N GLN A 99 -4.00 -20.24 45.43
CA GLN A 99 -3.29 -20.43 44.15
C GLN A 99 -3.77 -19.54 42.99
N ALA A 100 -4.70 -18.62 43.25
CA ALA A 100 -4.77 -17.35 42.53
C ALA A 100 -5.06 -16.23 43.53
N SER A 101 -4.01 -15.72 44.18
CA SER A 101 -4.12 -14.59 45.13
C SER A 101 -5.04 -13.49 44.59
N PRO A 102 -5.80 -12.76 45.44
CA PRO A 102 -6.73 -11.74 44.97
C PRO A 102 -6.09 -10.69 44.04
N ARG A 103 -4.79 -10.45 44.21
CA ARG A 103 -3.95 -9.64 43.33
C ARG A 103 -3.79 -10.25 41.93
N GLN A 104 -3.46 -11.53 41.81
CA GLN A 104 -3.32 -12.22 40.52
C GLN A 104 -4.64 -12.18 39.72
N ALA A 105 -5.76 -12.49 40.37
CA ALA A 105 -7.09 -12.43 39.74
C ALA A 105 -7.46 -11.01 39.26
N VAL A 106 -7.08 -9.98 40.03
CA VAL A 106 -7.22 -8.57 39.62
C VAL A 106 -6.27 -8.22 38.47
N GLU A 107 -5.02 -8.67 38.49
CA GLU A 107 -4.04 -8.42 37.43
C GLU A 107 -4.41 -9.09 36.10
N ASP A 108 -4.91 -10.33 36.11
CA ASP A 108 -5.37 -11.01 34.90
C ASP A 108 -6.66 -10.40 34.34
N ARG A 109 -7.61 -10.02 35.22
CA ARG A 109 -8.78 -9.23 34.82
C ARG A 109 -8.38 -7.86 34.25
N ALA A 110 -7.32 -7.24 34.76
CA ALA A 110 -6.77 -5.99 34.23
C ALA A 110 -6.10 -6.21 32.85
N LYS A 111 -5.36 -7.30 32.64
CA LYS A 111 -4.77 -7.67 31.34
C LYS A 111 -5.85 -7.86 30.27
N VAL A 112 -6.90 -8.62 30.57
CA VAL A 112 -8.07 -8.80 29.67
C VAL A 112 -8.77 -7.46 29.41
N THR A 113 -8.96 -6.63 30.44
CA THR A 113 -9.54 -5.28 30.29
C THR A 113 -8.67 -4.39 29.40
N ALA A 114 -7.33 -4.47 29.49
CA ALA A 114 -6.41 -3.69 28.66
C ALA A 114 -6.46 -4.10 27.19
N LEU A 115 -6.50 -5.41 26.88
CA LEU A 115 -6.76 -5.92 25.53
C LEU A 115 -8.12 -5.44 25.00
N GLY A 116 -9.15 -5.52 25.85
CA GLY A 116 -10.51 -5.06 25.53
C GLY A 116 -10.66 -3.56 25.31
N ARG A 117 -9.64 -2.73 25.57
CA ARG A 117 -9.60 -1.30 25.21
C ARG A 117 -9.11 -1.06 23.79
N SER A 118 -8.19 -1.87 23.27
CA SER A 118 -7.53 -1.65 21.97
C SER A 118 -8.00 -2.58 20.86
N GLN A 119 -8.65 -3.70 21.20
CA GLN A 119 -9.11 -4.70 20.23
C GLN A 119 -10.64 -4.87 20.29
N ALA A 120 -11.22 -5.38 19.21
CA ALA A 120 -12.59 -5.88 19.19
C ALA A 120 -12.60 -7.28 19.82
N VAL A 121 -13.44 -7.48 20.83
CA VAL A 121 -13.51 -8.72 21.63
C VAL A 121 -14.95 -9.20 21.70
N ILE A 122 -15.15 -10.49 21.46
CA ILE A 122 -16.46 -11.16 21.53
C ILE A 122 -16.28 -12.59 22.00
N GLU A 123 -17.15 -13.04 22.89
CA GLU A 123 -17.16 -14.37 23.48
C GLU A 123 -18.36 -15.18 22.97
N PHE A 124 -18.16 -16.49 22.81
CA PHE A 124 -19.19 -17.43 22.37
C PHE A 124 -19.19 -18.68 23.25
N ASP A 125 -20.32 -19.38 23.30
CA ASP A 125 -20.36 -20.78 23.71
C ASP A 125 -19.72 -21.68 22.62
N LEU A 126 -19.70 -22.99 22.88
CA LEU A 126 -19.14 -23.97 21.94
C LEU A 126 -20.00 -24.17 20.67
N SER A 127 -21.25 -23.70 20.65
CA SER A 127 -22.11 -23.69 19.46
C SER A 127 -21.88 -22.47 18.56
N GLY A 128 -21.16 -21.47 19.07
CA GLY A 128 -20.98 -20.17 18.42
C GLY A 128 -22.12 -19.19 18.67
N THR A 129 -22.90 -19.39 19.75
CA THR A 129 -23.87 -18.42 20.27
C THR A 129 -23.14 -17.38 21.11
N ILE A 130 -23.43 -16.10 20.87
CA ILE A 130 -22.72 -14.95 21.45
C ILE A 130 -23.11 -14.79 22.92
N LEU A 131 -22.11 -14.86 23.81
CA LEU A 131 -22.28 -14.69 25.25
C LEU A 131 -22.04 -13.24 25.68
N GLU A 132 -20.97 -12.61 25.17
CA GLU A 132 -20.56 -11.26 25.55
C GLU A 132 -19.79 -10.56 24.43
N VAL A 133 -19.83 -9.24 24.37
CA VAL A 133 -19.25 -8.41 23.31
C VAL A 133 -18.78 -7.06 23.86
N ASN A 134 -17.59 -6.59 23.44
CA ASN A 134 -17.07 -5.28 23.86
C ASN A 134 -17.49 -4.12 22.93
N GLN A 135 -17.37 -2.89 23.43
CA GLN A 135 -17.75 -1.68 22.69
C GLN A 135 -16.99 -1.52 21.36
N ASN A 136 -15.73 -1.96 21.29
CA ASN A 136 -14.95 -1.90 20.06
C ASN A 136 -15.55 -2.80 18.97
N PHE A 137 -15.94 -4.04 19.31
CA PHE A 137 -16.60 -4.93 18.36
C PHE A 137 -17.95 -4.36 17.89
N LEU A 138 -18.76 -3.84 18.82
CA LEU A 138 -20.03 -3.19 18.49
C LEU A 138 -19.85 -2.01 17.53
N ALA A 139 -18.88 -1.13 17.81
CA ALA A 139 -18.58 0.03 16.97
C ALA A 139 -18.04 -0.37 15.58
N THR A 140 -17.20 -1.41 15.49
CA THR A 140 -16.68 -1.93 14.21
C THR A 140 -17.79 -2.55 13.34
N MET A 141 -18.75 -3.24 13.95
CA MET A 141 -19.80 -4.01 13.24
C MET A 141 -21.14 -3.28 13.11
N GLY A 142 -21.35 -2.16 13.80
CA GLY A 142 -22.55 -1.31 13.69
C GLY A 142 -23.80 -1.80 14.44
N TYR A 143 -23.65 -2.71 15.40
CA TYR A 143 -24.76 -3.28 16.20
C TYR A 143 -24.81 -2.72 17.62
N THR A 144 -25.96 -2.84 18.30
CA THR A 144 -26.01 -2.75 19.77
C THR A 144 -25.76 -4.12 20.42
N ARG A 145 -25.56 -4.15 21.75
CA ARG A 145 -25.33 -5.38 22.52
C ARG A 145 -26.55 -6.31 22.48
N GLU A 146 -27.72 -5.71 22.60
CA GLU A 146 -29.04 -6.37 22.66
C GLU A 146 -29.41 -7.05 21.34
N GLU A 147 -28.87 -6.56 20.22
CA GLU A 147 -29.07 -7.13 18.89
C GLU A 147 -28.19 -8.35 18.60
N VAL A 148 -27.16 -8.61 19.41
CA VAL A 148 -26.15 -9.65 19.12
C VAL A 148 -25.97 -10.67 20.23
N VAL A 149 -26.14 -10.32 21.52
CA VAL A 149 -26.06 -11.31 22.61
C VAL A 149 -27.22 -12.31 22.48
N GLY A 150 -26.92 -13.60 22.61
CA GLY A 150 -27.86 -14.69 22.33
C GLY A 150 -28.09 -14.99 20.84
N GLN A 151 -27.57 -14.18 19.91
CA GLN A 151 -27.52 -14.55 18.49
C GLN A 151 -26.31 -15.44 18.21
N HIS A 152 -26.38 -16.19 17.12
CA HIS A 152 -25.26 -17.03 16.67
C HIS A 152 -24.36 -16.25 15.70
N HIS A 153 -23.03 -16.33 15.90
CA HIS A 153 -21.95 -15.70 15.13
C HIS A 153 -22.17 -15.57 13.60
N ARG A 154 -22.92 -16.51 13.00
CA ARG A 154 -23.29 -16.50 11.57
C ARG A 154 -23.90 -15.17 11.09
N ILE A 155 -24.51 -14.37 11.96
CA ILE A 155 -25.06 -13.03 11.61
C ILE A 155 -23.99 -12.06 11.06
N PHE A 156 -22.71 -12.28 11.36
CA PHE A 156 -21.60 -11.47 10.86
C PHE A 156 -20.92 -12.07 9.63
N VAL A 157 -21.36 -13.23 9.14
CA VAL A 157 -20.64 -14.05 8.16
C VAL A 157 -21.33 -13.96 6.80
N PRO A 158 -20.61 -13.79 5.68
CA PRO A 158 -21.22 -13.82 4.36
C PRO A 158 -22.07 -15.07 4.13
N ASP A 159 -23.28 -14.91 3.60
CA ASP A 159 -24.30 -15.96 3.50
C ASP A 159 -23.81 -17.27 2.84
N GLN A 160 -22.91 -17.17 1.86
CA GLN A 160 -22.31 -18.32 1.18
C GLN A 160 -21.27 -19.06 2.06
N GLU A 161 -20.51 -18.34 2.88
CA GLU A 161 -19.58 -18.92 3.87
C GLU A 161 -20.38 -19.58 5.00
N ALA A 162 -21.37 -18.88 5.56
CA ALA A 162 -22.18 -19.33 6.70
C ALA A 162 -22.97 -20.63 6.44
N ARG A 163 -23.30 -20.91 5.18
CA ARG A 163 -24.02 -22.12 4.73
C ARG A 163 -23.08 -23.26 4.30
N GLY A 164 -21.78 -23.00 4.11
CA GLY A 164 -20.80 -23.97 3.63
C GLY A 164 -20.35 -24.99 4.69
N PRO A 165 -19.82 -26.16 4.29
CA PRO A 165 -19.34 -27.18 5.22
C PRO A 165 -18.20 -26.66 6.11
N GLY A 166 -17.25 -25.91 5.54
CA GLY A 166 -16.10 -25.36 6.26
C GLY A 166 -16.47 -24.42 7.42
N TYR A 167 -17.67 -23.83 7.43
CA TYR A 167 -18.16 -23.06 8.59
C TYR A 167 -18.56 -23.96 9.77
N ARG A 168 -19.07 -25.16 9.50
CA ARG A 168 -19.33 -26.19 10.53
C ARG A 168 -18.01 -26.76 11.04
N ASP A 169 -17.11 -27.12 10.13
CA ASP A 169 -15.79 -27.66 10.48
C ASP A 169 -14.95 -26.67 11.31
N PHE A 170 -15.10 -25.37 11.06
CA PHE A 170 -14.50 -24.30 11.85
C PHE A 170 -14.99 -24.29 13.31
N TRP A 171 -16.30 -24.45 13.55
CA TRP A 171 -16.84 -24.52 14.91
C TRP A 171 -16.51 -25.85 15.60
N ASN A 172 -16.57 -26.97 14.87
CA ASN A 172 -16.16 -28.28 15.39
C ASN A 172 -14.72 -28.23 15.94
N ARG A 173 -13.76 -27.71 15.16
CA ARG A 173 -12.36 -27.55 15.60
C ARG A 173 -12.23 -26.67 16.85
N LEU A 174 -13.04 -25.62 16.98
CA LEU A 174 -13.05 -24.75 18.16
C LEU A 174 -13.64 -25.47 19.39
N SER A 175 -14.70 -26.26 19.24
CA SER A 175 -15.24 -27.10 20.32
C SER A 175 -14.33 -28.26 20.70
N ASP A 176 -13.46 -28.71 19.79
CA ASP A 176 -12.38 -29.68 20.03
C ASP A 176 -11.13 -29.04 20.67
N GLY A 177 -11.15 -27.74 20.98
CA GLY A 177 -10.07 -27.03 21.66
C GLY A 177 -8.95 -26.50 20.74
N GLN A 178 -9.11 -26.61 19.42
CA GLN A 178 -8.13 -26.12 18.45
C GLN A 178 -8.34 -24.62 18.19
N TYR A 179 -7.32 -23.79 18.43
CA TYR A 179 -7.39 -22.37 18.06
C TYR A 179 -7.52 -22.19 16.54
N GLN A 180 -8.10 -21.06 16.12
CA GLN A 180 -8.16 -20.66 14.71
C GLN A 180 -7.71 -19.21 14.56
N GLY A 181 -6.90 -18.89 13.56
CA GLY A 181 -6.43 -17.52 13.31
C GLY A 181 -6.32 -17.21 11.82
N GLY A 182 -6.56 -15.95 11.45
CA GLY A 182 -6.51 -15.53 10.05
C GLY A 182 -7.07 -14.14 9.79
N VAL A 183 -7.31 -13.85 8.51
CA VAL A 183 -8.01 -12.65 8.03
C VAL A 183 -9.37 -13.10 7.50
N TYR A 184 -10.44 -12.54 8.06
CA TYR A 184 -11.82 -12.93 7.77
C TYR A 184 -12.61 -11.75 7.23
N LEU A 185 -13.37 -11.97 6.15
CA LEU A 185 -14.41 -11.04 5.71
C LEU A 185 -15.65 -11.23 6.58
N ARG A 186 -16.16 -10.16 7.17
CA ARG A 186 -17.41 -10.14 7.93
C ARG A 186 -18.31 -9.02 7.41
N VAL A 187 -19.60 -9.10 7.72
CA VAL A 187 -20.63 -8.17 7.26
C VAL A 187 -21.15 -7.38 8.45
N ALA A 188 -21.11 -6.06 8.36
CA ALA A 188 -21.68 -5.16 9.36
C ALA A 188 -23.20 -5.00 9.17
N LYS A 189 -23.88 -4.41 10.16
CA LYS A 189 -25.35 -4.24 10.18
C LYS A 189 -25.92 -3.50 8.96
N ASP A 190 -25.13 -2.57 8.41
CA ASP A 190 -25.40 -1.78 7.21
C ASP A 190 -25.12 -2.54 5.90
N GLY A 191 -24.71 -3.82 5.98
CA GLY A 191 -24.27 -4.62 4.84
C GLY A 191 -22.82 -4.36 4.41
N ARG A 192 -22.09 -3.45 5.07
CA ARG A 192 -20.73 -3.08 4.69
C ARG A 192 -19.74 -4.22 4.96
N PRO A 193 -18.79 -4.50 4.04
CA PRO A 193 -17.72 -5.45 4.29
C PRO A 193 -16.74 -4.91 5.34
N VAL A 194 -16.40 -5.76 6.31
CA VAL A 194 -15.41 -5.53 7.36
C VAL A 194 -14.35 -6.63 7.29
N TRP A 195 -13.09 -6.27 7.15
CA TRP A 195 -11.97 -7.20 7.16
C TRP A 195 -11.34 -7.25 8.55
N LEU A 196 -11.49 -8.38 9.25
CA LEU A 196 -10.95 -8.58 10.59
C LEU A 196 -9.74 -9.52 10.54
N ARG A 197 -8.57 -9.06 10.99
CA ARG A 197 -7.48 -9.96 11.39
C ARG A 197 -7.80 -10.43 12.81
N ALA A 198 -8.07 -11.72 12.99
CA ALA A 198 -8.63 -12.24 14.23
C ALA A 198 -8.04 -13.60 14.64
N THR A 199 -8.09 -13.88 15.93
CA THR A 199 -7.90 -15.21 16.51
C THR A 199 -9.16 -15.60 17.31
N TYR A 200 -9.56 -16.86 17.21
CA TYR A 200 -10.63 -17.49 17.98
C TYR A 200 -9.94 -18.54 18.86
N ASN A 201 -10.07 -18.38 20.17
CA ASN A 201 -9.24 -19.07 21.16
C ASN A 201 -10.17 -19.79 22.14
N PRO A 202 -10.20 -21.14 22.13
CA PRO A 202 -10.91 -21.91 23.13
C PRO A 202 -10.31 -21.66 24.52
N ILE A 203 -11.18 -21.35 25.49
CA ILE A 203 -10.83 -21.31 26.91
C ILE A 203 -11.15 -22.69 27.49
N LEU A 204 -10.17 -23.30 28.15
CA LEU A 204 -10.29 -24.62 28.75
C LEU A 204 -10.73 -24.51 30.22
N GLY A 205 -11.52 -25.47 30.69
CA GLY A 205 -11.85 -25.66 32.10
C GLY A 205 -10.77 -26.44 32.87
N PRO A 206 -10.96 -26.67 34.18
CA PRO A 206 -10.01 -27.42 35.02
C PRO A 206 -9.81 -28.88 34.61
N ASP A 207 -10.76 -29.46 33.86
CA ASP A 207 -10.69 -30.80 33.28
C ASP A 207 -10.01 -30.83 31.89
N GLY A 208 -9.45 -29.69 31.45
CA GLY A 208 -8.81 -29.52 30.15
C GLY A 208 -9.79 -29.39 28.97
N ARG A 209 -11.11 -29.42 29.19
CA ARG A 209 -12.10 -29.34 28.10
C ARG A 209 -12.47 -27.90 27.76
N PRO A 210 -12.73 -27.55 26.50
CA PRO A 210 -13.25 -26.23 26.14
C PRO A 210 -14.57 -25.92 26.86
N VAL A 211 -14.69 -24.69 27.39
CA VAL A 211 -15.91 -24.19 28.05
C VAL A 211 -16.52 -22.98 27.34
N LYS A 212 -15.71 -22.16 26.68
CA LYS A 212 -16.15 -21.03 25.84
C LYS A 212 -15.09 -20.66 24.81
N ILE A 213 -15.44 -19.92 23.77
CA ILE A 213 -14.52 -19.39 22.75
C ILE A 213 -14.39 -17.88 22.91
N VAL A 214 -13.17 -17.36 23.02
CA VAL A 214 -12.90 -15.91 23.04
C VAL A 214 -12.22 -15.50 21.74
N LYS A 215 -12.85 -14.58 20.99
CA LYS A 215 -12.29 -14.00 19.78
C LYS A 215 -11.71 -12.62 20.06
N PHE A 216 -10.46 -12.43 19.64
CA PHE A 216 -9.79 -11.14 19.54
C PHE A 216 -9.69 -10.73 18.07
N ALA A 217 -9.94 -9.47 17.75
CA ALA A 217 -9.90 -8.96 16.38
C ALA A 217 -9.37 -7.52 16.28
N ALA A 218 -8.64 -7.25 15.20
CA ALA A 218 -8.33 -5.91 14.73
C ALA A 218 -8.98 -5.69 13.37
N ASP A 219 -9.66 -4.55 13.20
CA ASP A 219 -10.15 -4.11 11.90
C ASP A 219 -8.97 -3.67 11.02
N ILE A 220 -8.88 -4.24 9.83
CA ILE A 220 -7.88 -3.91 8.80
C ILE A 220 -8.55 -3.45 7.49
N THR A 221 -9.84 -3.11 7.53
CA THR A 221 -10.63 -2.70 6.34
C THR A 221 -10.02 -1.49 5.65
N ALA A 222 -9.68 -0.44 6.41
CA ALA A 222 -9.07 0.77 5.86
C ALA A 222 -7.71 0.49 5.20
N ASP A 223 -6.88 -0.37 5.80
CA ASP A 223 -5.58 -0.71 5.24
C ASP A 223 -5.71 -1.57 3.97
N ARG A 224 -6.62 -2.55 3.95
CA ARG A 224 -6.91 -3.32 2.73
C ARG A 224 -7.49 -2.45 1.62
N GLN A 225 -8.34 -1.48 1.95
CA GLN A 225 -8.87 -0.49 0.99
C GLN A 225 -7.76 0.38 0.42
N ARG A 226 -6.88 0.94 1.26
CA ARG A 226 -5.69 1.71 0.82
C ARG A 226 -4.79 0.88 -0.10
N THR A 227 -4.45 -0.36 0.29
CA THR A 227 -3.62 -1.25 -0.53
C THR A 227 -4.25 -1.51 -1.90
N ALA A 228 -5.54 -1.89 -1.94
CA ALA A 228 -6.25 -2.13 -3.20
C ALA A 228 -6.38 -0.86 -4.06
N GLU A 229 -6.50 0.32 -3.44
CA GLU A 229 -6.52 1.61 -4.14
C GLU A 229 -5.15 1.95 -4.76
N PHE A 230 -4.05 1.70 -4.04
CA PHE A 230 -2.69 1.86 -4.57
C PHE A 230 -2.40 0.85 -5.69
N GLU A 231 -2.72 -0.43 -5.50
CA GLU A 231 -2.61 -1.47 -6.53
C GLU A 231 -3.42 -1.10 -7.79
N GLY A 232 -4.67 -0.64 -7.61
CA GLY A 232 -5.53 -0.18 -8.70
C GLY A 232 -4.96 1.03 -9.46
N LYS A 233 -4.37 2.01 -8.75
CA LYS A 233 -3.69 3.16 -9.37
C LYS A 233 -2.46 2.73 -10.16
N ILE A 234 -1.60 1.89 -9.60
CA ILE A 234 -0.41 1.37 -10.29
C ILE A 234 -0.81 0.54 -11.52
N ALA A 235 -1.84 -0.31 -11.42
CA ALA A 235 -2.37 -1.08 -12.55
C ALA A 235 -2.94 -0.16 -13.65
N ALA A 236 -3.62 0.94 -13.30
CA ALA A 236 -4.14 1.90 -14.27
C ALA A 236 -3.02 2.63 -15.05
N VAL A 237 -1.94 3.02 -14.37
CA VAL A 237 -0.76 3.60 -15.05
C VAL A 237 -0.04 2.54 -15.90
N SER A 238 0.11 1.31 -15.39
CA SER A 238 0.77 0.20 -16.11
C SER A 238 0.08 -0.16 -17.41
N ARG A 239 -1.26 -0.06 -17.49
CA ARG A 239 -2.01 -0.25 -18.74
C ARG A 239 -1.71 0.79 -19.82
N SER A 240 -1.22 1.98 -19.46
CA SER A 240 -1.13 3.14 -20.37
C SER A 240 0.28 3.69 -20.59
N ARG A 241 1.29 3.25 -19.83
CA ARG A 241 2.69 3.70 -19.96
C ARG A 241 3.66 2.53 -19.88
N ALA A 242 4.83 2.70 -20.49
CA ALA A 242 5.96 1.78 -20.32
C ALA A 242 6.56 1.95 -18.92
N MET A 243 6.72 0.85 -18.18
CA MET A 243 7.22 0.82 -16.81
C MET A 243 8.30 -0.26 -16.64
N ILE A 244 9.36 0.08 -15.92
CA ILE A 244 10.49 -0.82 -15.61
C ILE A 244 11.09 -0.44 -14.25
N GLU A 245 11.42 -1.46 -13.46
CA GLU A 245 12.08 -1.35 -12.17
C GLU A 245 13.55 -1.76 -12.26
N PHE A 246 14.39 -1.04 -11.52
CA PHE A 246 15.81 -1.37 -11.34
C PHE A 246 16.17 -1.40 -9.85
N ASP A 247 17.11 -2.24 -9.47
CA ASP A 247 17.87 -2.12 -8.23
C ASP A 247 18.74 -0.84 -8.28
N MET A 248 19.32 -0.44 -7.15
CA MET A 248 20.09 0.79 -6.99
C MET A 248 21.43 0.77 -7.74
N ASP A 249 21.94 -0.40 -8.13
CA ASP A 249 23.08 -0.55 -9.05
C ASP A 249 22.69 -0.44 -10.54
N GLY A 250 21.39 -0.43 -10.84
CA GLY A 250 20.81 -0.43 -12.17
C GLY A 250 20.59 -1.80 -12.80
N THR A 251 20.62 -2.89 -12.03
CA THR A 251 20.15 -4.23 -12.41
C THR A 251 18.62 -4.23 -12.54
N ILE A 252 18.07 -4.86 -13.59
CA ILE A 252 16.64 -4.86 -13.92
C ILE A 252 15.92 -5.90 -13.07
N LEU A 253 14.85 -5.47 -12.38
CA LEU A 253 14.05 -6.30 -11.49
C LEU A 253 12.78 -6.82 -12.18
N ASP A 254 12.02 -5.93 -12.84
CA ASP A 254 10.76 -6.23 -13.52
C ASP A 254 10.46 -5.18 -14.60
N ALA A 255 9.64 -5.51 -15.59
CA ALA A 255 9.15 -4.57 -16.61
C ALA A 255 7.77 -4.96 -17.15
N ASN A 256 6.90 -3.98 -17.37
CA ASN A 256 5.56 -4.23 -17.89
C ASN A 256 5.55 -4.45 -19.41
N GLN A 257 4.46 -5.05 -19.93
CA GLN A 257 4.32 -5.35 -21.36
C GLN A 257 4.53 -4.13 -22.25
N ASN A 258 4.03 -2.95 -21.87
CA ASN A 258 4.24 -1.71 -22.63
C ASN A 258 5.74 -1.34 -22.80
N PHE A 259 6.58 -1.60 -21.79
CA PHE A 259 8.04 -1.42 -21.92
C PHE A 259 8.66 -2.51 -22.80
N LEU A 260 8.25 -3.77 -22.60
CA LEU A 260 8.73 -4.92 -23.37
C LEU A 260 8.44 -4.76 -24.87
N ASP A 261 7.22 -4.36 -25.24
CA ASP A 261 6.80 -4.11 -26.63
C ASP A 261 7.58 -2.94 -27.25
N THR A 262 7.65 -1.80 -26.54
CA THR A 262 8.40 -0.62 -26.98
C THR A 262 9.87 -0.96 -27.27
N MET A 263 10.51 -1.73 -26.39
CA MET A 263 11.92 -2.10 -26.49
C MET A 263 12.18 -3.39 -27.30
N GLY A 264 11.14 -4.14 -27.66
CA GLY A 264 11.20 -5.36 -28.46
C GLY A 264 11.81 -6.59 -27.75
N TYR A 265 11.84 -6.65 -26.42
CA TYR A 265 12.41 -7.75 -25.63
C TYR A 265 11.33 -8.55 -24.89
N THR A 266 11.63 -9.79 -24.50
CA THR A 266 10.84 -10.48 -23.45
C THR A 266 11.40 -10.18 -22.07
N LEU A 267 10.62 -10.45 -21.00
CA LEU A 267 11.04 -10.22 -19.62
C LEU A 267 12.29 -11.03 -19.26
N ASP A 268 12.32 -12.32 -19.62
CA ASP A 268 13.43 -13.25 -19.38
C ASP A 268 14.75 -12.84 -20.06
N GLU A 269 14.70 -12.02 -21.12
CA GLU A 269 15.89 -11.50 -21.78
C GLU A 269 16.56 -10.34 -21.02
N ILE A 270 15.80 -9.65 -20.16
CA ILE A 270 16.22 -8.39 -19.52
C ILE A 270 16.31 -8.46 -17.99
N VAL A 271 15.54 -9.30 -17.29
CA VAL A 271 15.62 -9.42 -15.82
C VAL A 271 17.01 -9.94 -15.42
N GLY A 272 17.59 -9.35 -14.37
CA GLY A 272 18.95 -9.62 -13.94
C GLY A 272 20.04 -9.08 -14.89
N ARG A 273 19.68 -8.43 -16.01
CA ARG A 273 20.61 -7.61 -16.80
C ARG A 273 20.69 -6.22 -16.23
N HIS A 274 21.76 -5.49 -16.53
CA HIS A 274 21.93 -4.11 -16.09
C HIS A 274 21.50 -3.14 -17.20
N HIS A 275 20.77 -2.07 -16.82
CA HIS A 275 20.23 -0.97 -17.66
C HIS A 275 21.14 -0.51 -18.81
N ARG A 276 22.47 -0.60 -18.65
CA ARG A 276 23.46 -0.28 -19.69
C ARG A 276 23.20 -0.98 -21.03
N MET A 277 22.51 -2.12 -21.05
CA MET A 277 22.12 -2.81 -22.29
C MET A 277 21.22 -1.97 -23.22
N PHE A 278 20.49 -0.98 -22.68
CA PHE A 278 19.65 -0.08 -23.46
C PHE A 278 20.38 1.22 -23.85
N MET A 279 21.65 1.40 -23.51
CA MET A 279 22.41 2.63 -23.82
C MET A 279 23.00 2.56 -25.23
N PRO A 280 23.09 3.68 -25.97
CA PRO A 280 23.86 3.73 -27.21
C PRO A 280 25.34 3.37 -26.97
N PRO A 281 26.04 2.76 -27.93
CA PRO A 281 27.43 2.34 -27.78
C PRO A 281 28.35 3.47 -27.26
N GLY A 282 29.24 3.14 -26.31
CA GLY A 282 30.16 4.11 -25.70
C GLY A 282 29.48 5.24 -24.88
N SER A 283 28.21 5.07 -24.50
CA SER A 283 27.47 6.02 -23.66
C SER A 283 27.33 5.57 -22.20
N ALA A 284 27.48 4.27 -21.90
CA ALA A 284 27.46 3.75 -20.53
C ALA A 284 28.81 3.92 -19.80
N ASP A 285 29.90 4.11 -20.56
CA ASP A 285 31.28 4.21 -20.07
C ASP A 285 31.67 5.65 -19.69
N ARG A 286 30.71 6.59 -19.78
CA ARG A 286 30.89 8.02 -19.58
C ARG A 286 30.59 8.44 -18.14
N GLN A 287 31.17 9.56 -17.74
CA GLN A 287 31.04 10.10 -16.38
C GLN A 287 29.59 10.51 -16.05
N ASP A 288 28.84 11.03 -17.03
CA ASP A 288 27.42 11.39 -16.89
C ASP A 288 26.53 10.17 -16.55
N TYR A 289 26.83 8.99 -17.10
CA TYR A 289 26.15 7.74 -16.75
C TYR A 289 26.44 7.31 -15.30
N SER A 290 27.69 7.47 -14.83
CA SER A 290 28.04 7.22 -13.43
C SER A 290 27.32 8.18 -12.48
N ASP A 291 27.30 9.47 -12.82
CA ASP A 291 26.69 10.50 -11.96
C ASP A 291 25.16 10.48 -11.98
N PHE A 292 24.55 9.98 -13.06
CA PHE A 292 23.13 9.65 -13.13
C PHE A 292 22.72 8.62 -12.06
N TRP A 293 23.46 7.52 -11.89
CA TRP A 293 23.17 6.55 -10.83
C TRP A 293 23.49 7.09 -9.43
N LYS A 294 24.54 7.90 -9.26
CA LYS A 294 24.81 8.58 -7.98
C LYS A 294 23.71 9.57 -7.57
N ARG A 295 23.03 10.21 -8.53
CA ARG A 295 21.85 11.05 -8.29
C ARG A 295 20.69 10.21 -7.73
N LEU A 296 20.33 9.15 -8.44
CA LEU A 296 19.28 8.21 -8.01
C LEU A 296 19.59 7.60 -6.64
N GLY A 297 20.85 7.27 -6.37
CA GLY A 297 21.35 6.79 -5.08
C GLY A 297 21.22 7.76 -3.90
N ARG A 298 20.98 9.05 -4.15
CA ARG A 298 20.65 10.06 -3.10
C ARG A 298 19.15 10.34 -2.97
N GLY A 299 18.32 9.77 -3.83
CA GLY A 299 16.90 10.10 -3.92
C GLY A 299 16.57 11.17 -4.98
N ASP A 300 17.56 11.71 -5.71
CA ASP A 300 17.30 12.68 -6.78
C ASP A 300 16.55 11.98 -7.93
N PHE A 301 15.31 12.38 -8.21
CA PHE A 301 14.62 11.91 -9.43
C PHE A 301 15.24 12.56 -10.68
N VAL A 302 15.16 11.86 -11.82
CA VAL A 302 15.74 12.31 -13.09
C VAL A 302 14.70 12.23 -14.22
N PRO A 303 14.06 13.35 -14.58
CA PRO A 303 13.21 13.46 -15.77
C PRO A 303 14.05 13.78 -17.02
N GLY A 304 13.51 13.49 -18.21
CA GLY A 304 14.10 13.93 -19.48
C GLY A 304 13.65 13.12 -20.70
N GLU A 305 14.20 13.49 -21.86
CA GLU A 305 14.12 12.72 -23.09
C GLU A 305 15.37 11.85 -23.24
N PHE A 306 15.18 10.56 -23.48
CA PHE A 306 16.25 9.57 -23.44
C PHE A 306 16.24 8.72 -24.70
N LYS A 307 17.23 8.94 -25.58
CA LYS A 307 17.58 7.96 -26.61
C LYS A 307 18.07 6.66 -25.96
N ARG A 308 17.56 5.53 -26.43
CA ARG A 308 17.87 4.16 -25.99
C ARG A 308 17.91 3.22 -27.19
N MET A 309 18.56 2.08 -27.00
CA MET A 309 18.62 0.99 -27.98
C MET A 309 17.63 -0.09 -27.58
N ALA A 310 16.70 -0.39 -28.49
CA ALA A 310 15.83 -1.54 -28.46
C ALA A 310 16.51 -2.75 -29.13
N LYS A 311 15.88 -3.93 -29.04
CA LYS A 311 16.40 -5.17 -29.61
C LYS A 311 16.68 -5.02 -31.11
N GLY A 312 17.85 -5.51 -31.55
CA GLY A 312 18.30 -5.38 -32.94
C GLY A 312 18.79 -3.98 -33.32
N ASP A 313 19.40 -3.26 -32.38
CA ASP A 313 19.96 -1.90 -32.55
C ASP A 313 18.96 -0.84 -33.05
N ARG A 314 17.65 -1.10 -32.87
CA ARG A 314 16.59 -0.13 -33.17
C ARG A 314 16.66 1.05 -32.19
N GLU A 315 16.74 2.26 -32.72
CA GLU A 315 16.69 3.46 -31.88
C GLU A 315 15.27 3.70 -31.34
N VAL A 316 15.17 4.08 -30.07
CA VAL A 316 13.92 4.50 -29.42
C VAL A 316 14.18 5.77 -28.60
N TRP A 317 13.27 6.74 -28.68
CA TRP A 317 13.27 7.94 -27.84
C TRP A 317 12.17 7.84 -26.79
N LEU A 318 12.57 7.92 -25.52
CA LEU A 318 11.65 7.82 -24.37
C LEU A 318 11.58 9.14 -23.61
N LEU A 319 10.40 9.76 -23.54
CA LEU A 319 10.11 10.78 -22.54
C LEU A 319 9.83 10.05 -21.21
N ALA A 320 10.71 10.21 -20.23
CA ALA A 320 10.69 9.38 -19.02
C ALA A 320 11.08 10.14 -17.74
N SER A 321 10.71 9.57 -16.60
CA SER A 321 11.33 9.88 -15.31
C SER A 321 11.82 8.61 -14.62
N TYR A 322 13.01 8.70 -14.03
CA TYR A 322 13.57 7.69 -13.13
C TYR A 322 13.40 8.21 -11.70
N ASN A 323 12.70 7.46 -10.85
CA ASN A 323 12.17 7.93 -9.58
C ASN A 323 12.60 6.93 -8.48
N PRO A 324 13.54 7.31 -7.58
CA PRO A 324 13.92 6.44 -6.47
C PRO A 324 12.75 6.18 -5.52
N VAL A 325 12.52 4.92 -5.18
CA VAL A 325 11.52 4.47 -4.21
C VAL A 325 12.20 4.34 -2.86
N LEU A 326 11.75 5.11 -1.87
CA LEU A 326 12.31 5.08 -0.52
C LEU A 326 11.76 3.88 0.27
N GLY A 327 12.64 3.21 1.01
CA GLY A 327 12.28 2.17 1.97
C GLY A 327 11.73 2.75 3.28
N PRO A 328 11.33 1.89 4.24
CA PRO A 328 10.80 2.32 5.54
C PRO A 328 11.79 3.11 6.41
N ASP A 329 13.09 3.05 6.12
CA ASP A 329 14.15 3.83 6.76
C ASP A 329 14.41 5.19 6.07
N GLY A 330 13.62 5.52 5.04
CA GLY A 330 13.75 6.74 4.23
C GLY A 330 14.84 6.70 3.17
N ARG A 331 15.55 5.58 2.97
CA ARG A 331 16.64 5.48 1.98
C ARG A 331 16.16 4.94 0.63
N PRO A 332 16.75 5.36 -0.50
CA PRO A 332 16.51 4.74 -1.80
C PRO A 332 16.74 3.22 -1.76
N SER A 333 15.74 2.45 -2.19
CA SER A 333 15.72 0.98 -2.15
C SER A 333 15.61 0.33 -3.53
N LYS A 334 14.98 1.01 -4.49
CA LYS A 334 14.94 0.66 -5.91
C LYS A 334 14.64 1.91 -6.75
N VAL A 335 14.85 1.87 -8.06
CA VAL A 335 14.50 2.93 -9.00
C VAL A 335 13.31 2.51 -9.85
N PHE A 336 12.21 3.26 -9.75
CA PHE A 336 11.02 3.06 -10.57
C PHE A 336 11.02 4.02 -11.76
N LYS A 337 10.90 3.51 -12.99
CA LYS A 337 10.84 4.34 -14.20
C LYS A 337 9.47 4.26 -14.89
N PHE A 338 8.90 5.42 -15.20
CA PHE A 338 7.80 5.56 -16.15
C PHE A 338 8.34 6.15 -17.46
N ALA A 339 7.82 5.71 -18.60
CA ALA A 339 8.18 6.22 -19.93
C ALA A 339 6.97 6.29 -20.87
N ALA A 340 7.04 7.20 -21.83
CA ALA A 340 6.26 7.19 -23.07
C ALA A 340 7.22 7.16 -24.26
N ASP A 341 6.89 6.39 -25.30
CA ASP A 341 7.61 6.42 -26.57
C ASP A 341 7.27 7.72 -27.32
N ILE A 342 8.30 8.45 -27.74
CA ILE A 342 8.20 9.69 -28.53
C ILE A 342 9.01 9.58 -29.83
N THR A 343 9.37 8.38 -30.27
CA THR A 343 10.23 8.12 -31.44
C THR A 343 9.62 8.71 -32.71
N GLU A 344 8.31 8.53 -32.93
CA GLU A 344 7.60 9.13 -34.06
C GLU A 344 7.54 10.67 -33.98
N GLU A 345 7.34 11.23 -32.78
CA GLU A 345 7.33 12.67 -32.52
C GLU A 345 8.68 13.32 -32.87
N GLN A 346 9.77 12.65 -32.49
CA GLN A 346 11.15 13.05 -32.83
C GLN A 346 11.42 12.94 -34.33
N HIS A 347 10.97 11.86 -35.00
CA HIS A 347 11.10 11.73 -36.45
C HIS A 347 10.31 12.82 -37.20
N ARG A 348 9.05 13.07 -36.83
CA ARG A 348 8.23 14.17 -37.41
C ARG A 348 8.89 15.53 -37.20
N THR A 349 9.44 15.78 -36.01
CA THR A 349 10.16 17.02 -35.69
C THR A 349 11.46 17.17 -36.49
N ALA A 350 12.24 16.11 -36.62
CA ALA A 350 13.49 16.09 -37.38
C ALA A 350 13.23 16.25 -38.89
N GLU A 351 12.20 15.61 -39.43
CA GLU A 351 11.74 15.82 -40.81
C GLU A 351 11.30 17.26 -41.05
N PHE A 352 10.48 17.83 -40.16
CA PHE A 352 10.02 19.22 -40.30
C PHE A 352 11.19 20.20 -40.30
N ARG A 353 12.11 20.09 -39.33
CA ARG A 353 13.36 20.87 -39.28
C ARG A 353 14.20 20.69 -40.55
N SER A 354 14.29 19.47 -41.07
CA SER A 354 15.03 19.17 -42.31
C SER A 354 14.39 19.78 -43.55
N LYS A 355 13.04 19.77 -43.64
CA LYS A 355 12.26 20.40 -44.71
C LYS A 355 12.42 21.92 -44.68
N VAL A 356 12.27 22.56 -43.50
CA VAL A 356 12.53 24.00 -43.30
C VAL A 356 13.96 24.35 -43.71
N ALA A 357 14.97 23.62 -43.20
CA ALA A 357 16.36 23.91 -43.54
C ALA A 357 16.71 23.62 -45.02
N ALA A 358 15.99 22.73 -45.70
CA ALA A 358 16.14 22.53 -47.15
C ALA A 358 15.52 23.68 -47.96
N ILE A 359 14.37 24.22 -47.52
CA ILE A 359 13.76 25.44 -48.08
C ILE A 359 14.74 26.61 -47.91
N SER A 360 15.26 26.85 -46.69
CA SER A 360 16.24 27.92 -46.41
C SER A 360 17.57 27.79 -47.15
N ARG A 361 17.93 26.61 -47.67
CA ARG A 361 19.13 26.40 -48.51
C ARG A 361 18.88 26.49 -50.02
N SER A 362 17.64 26.27 -50.45
CA SER A 362 17.25 26.26 -51.88
C SER A 362 16.60 27.56 -52.34
N GLN A 363 16.09 28.36 -51.40
CA GLN A 363 15.52 29.69 -51.63
C GLN A 363 16.41 30.73 -50.93
N ALA A 364 16.62 31.89 -51.56
CA ALA A 364 17.36 32.98 -50.94
C ALA A 364 16.51 33.60 -49.81
N VAL A 365 16.81 33.24 -48.57
CA VAL A 365 16.20 33.88 -47.40
C VAL A 365 16.72 35.31 -47.31
N ILE A 366 15.82 36.26 -47.52
CA ILE A 366 16.02 37.68 -47.27
C ILE A 366 15.45 37.97 -45.88
N GLU A 367 16.31 38.37 -44.97
CA GLU A 367 15.98 38.61 -43.56
C GLU A 367 16.01 40.11 -43.31
N PHE A 368 14.87 40.68 -42.93
CA PHE A 368 14.72 42.12 -42.68
C PHE A 368 14.70 42.39 -41.17
N SER A 369 15.63 43.20 -40.68
CA SER A 369 15.60 43.69 -39.31
C SER A 369 14.59 44.83 -39.14
N LEU A 370 14.07 45.01 -37.92
CA LEU A 370 12.94 45.93 -37.64
C LEU A 370 13.26 47.42 -37.88
N ASP A 371 14.54 47.75 -38.01
CA ASP A 371 15.14 49.05 -38.36
C ASP A 371 15.35 49.26 -39.87
N GLY A 372 15.05 48.25 -40.71
CA GLY A 372 15.14 48.33 -42.18
C GLY A 372 16.43 47.78 -42.79
N GLY A 373 17.32 47.18 -41.99
CA GLY A 373 18.45 46.40 -42.51
C GLY A 373 17.99 45.17 -43.29
N MET A 374 18.66 44.84 -44.40
CA MET A 374 18.36 43.69 -45.24
C MET A 374 19.58 42.77 -45.34
N PHE A 375 19.46 41.53 -44.86
CA PHE A 375 20.52 40.53 -44.85
C PHE A 375 20.15 39.36 -45.77
N THR A 376 21.15 38.77 -46.44
CA THR A 376 20.96 37.62 -47.33
C THR A 376 21.88 36.47 -46.94
N HIS A 377 21.30 35.34 -46.55
CA HIS A 377 22.05 34.17 -46.07
C HIS A 377 22.48 33.20 -47.20
N SER A 378 22.92 33.75 -48.35
CA SER A 378 23.63 32.98 -49.39
C SER A 378 24.60 33.86 -50.20
N ARG A 379 25.73 33.28 -50.65
CA ARG A 379 26.80 33.98 -51.41
C ARG A 379 26.45 34.18 -52.89
N THR A 380 25.35 34.88 -53.18
CA THR A 380 25.03 35.35 -54.53
C THR A 380 24.55 36.80 -54.49
N THR A 381 25.47 37.74 -54.70
CA THR A 381 25.11 39.15 -54.94
C THR A 381 24.45 39.26 -56.32
N ILE A 382 23.12 39.31 -56.35
CA ILE A 382 22.38 39.60 -57.59
C ILE A 382 22.55 41.10 -57.89
N PRO A 383 23.03 41.49 -59.10
CA PRO A 383 23.15 42.88 -59.47
C PRO A 383 21.76 43.54 -59.61
N LEU A 384 21.67 44.82 -59.26
CA LEU A 384 20.44 45.59 -59.43
C LEU A 384 20.14 45.75 -60.93
N ILE A 385 19.03 45.17 -61.40
CA ILE A 385 18.57 45.33 -62.79
C ILE A 385 17.64 46.54 -62.86
N ASP A 386 17.86 47.42 -63.84
CA ASP A 386 17.10 48.66 -64.00
C ASP A 386 15.67 48.40 -64.52
N LEU A 387 14.71 48.37 -63.59
CA LEU A 387 13.31 47.98 -63.83
C LEU A 387 12.59 48.68 -65.01
N PRO A 388 12.79 50.00 -65.29
CA PRO A 388 12.09 50.69 -66.37
C PRO A 388 12.35 50.08 -67.76
N ALA A 389 13.53 49.50 -67.99
CA ALA A 389 13.90 48.92 -69.27
C ALA A 389 13.07 47.66 -69.63
N LEU A 390 12.60 46.92 -68.63
CA LEU A 390 12.00 45.59 -68.82
C LEU A 390 10.49 45.65 -69.14
N LEU A 391 9.81 46.76 -68.79
CA LEU A 391 8.35 46.90 -68.92
C LEU A 391 7.86 47.58 -70.20
N ASN A 392 8.76 48.20 -70.98
CA ASN A 392 8.51 48.78 -72.32
C ASN A 392 7.17 49.55 -72.49
N ARG A 393 6.82 50.41 -71.52
CA ARG A 393 5.57 51.21 -71.52
C ARG A 393 5.88 52.70 -71.46
N ARG A 394 5.52 53.44 -72.53
CA ARG A 394 5.55 54.91 -72.56
C ARG A 394 4.20 55.50 -72.10
N ARG A 395 4.05 55.83 -70.81
CA ARG A 395 3.11 56.84 -70.26
C ARG A 395 3.39 57.08 -68.76
N PRO A 396 3.01 58.24 -68.18
CA PRO A 396 3.33 58.62 -66.80
C PRO A 396 2.45 57.91 -65.77
N ALA A 397 2.81 58.07 -64.49
CA ALA A 397 2.23 57.34 -63.35
C ALA A 397 0.88 57.91 -62.87
N ASP A 398 0.09 57.02 -62.26
CA ASP A 398 -1.14 57.30 -61.51
C ASP A 398 -0.86 57.05 -60.01
N PRO A 399 -1.12 58.00 -59.08
CA PRO A 399 -0.78 57.84 -57.66
C PRO A 399 -1.65 56.85 -56.88
N GLU A 400 -2.90 56.60 -57.28
CA GLU A 400 -3.82 55.76 -56.49
C GLU A 400 -3.73 54.26 -56.81
N ALA A 401 -2.87 53.88 -57.77
CA ALA A 401 -2.58 52.49 -58.10
C ALA A 401 -1.74 51.81 -56.99
N GLY A 402 -2.44 51.27 -55.98
CA GLY A 402 -1.84 50.51 -54.87
C GLY A 402 -0.86 49.44 -55.34
N ARG A 403 0.39 49.49 -54.83
CA ARG A 403 1.49 48.65 -55.31
C ARG A 403 1.35 47.21 -54.82
N VAL A 404 1.50 46.25 -55.72
CA VAL A 404 1.53 44.80 -55.44
C VAL A 404 2.96 44.29 -55.54
N LEU A 405 3.43 43.56 -54.54
CA LEU A 405 4.76 42.94 -54.54
C LEU A 405 4.68 41.50 -55.07
N LEU A 406 5.04 41.30 -56.34
CA LEU A 406 5.09 39.96 -56.95
C LEU A 406 6.46 39.31 -56.74
N VAL A 407 6.51 38.30 -55.88
CA VAL A 407 7.71 37.48 -55.64
C VAL A 407 7.56 36.12 -56.31
N THR A 408 8.45 35.82 -57.26
CA THR A 408 8.48 34.54 -57.99
C THR A 408 9.52 33.61 -57.37
N VAL A 409 9.08 32.56 -56.68
CA VAL A 409 9.96 31.65 -55.93
C VAL A 409 10.03 30.28 -56.60
N GLY A 410 10.87 30.17 -57.63
CA GLY A 410 11.09 28.92 -58.36
C GLY A 410 9.96 28.54 -59.32
N VAL A 411 10.07 27.35 -59.91
CA VAL A 411 9.21 26.93 -61.04
C VAL A 411 7.82 26.51 -60.56
N GLY A 412 6.82 27.34 -60.88
CA GLY A 412 5.39 26.97 -60.81
C GLY A 412 4.57 27.56 -59.66
N ALA A 413 5.19 28.20 -58.67
CA ALA A 413 4.50 28.74 -57.49
C ALA A 413 4.55 30.28 -57.44
N THR A 414 3.48 30.95 -57.89
CA THR A 414 3.28 32.39 -57.69
C THR A 414 2.54 32.62 -56.37
N VAL A 415 3.28 32.95 -55.30
CA VAL A 415 2.74 33.28 -53.98
C VAL A 415 2.22 34.72 -54.00
N GLY A 416 0.99 34.88 -54.49
CA GLY A 416 0.33 36.18 -54.68
C GLY A 416 -0.16 36.85 -53.40
N LEU A 417 0.74 37.25 -52.52
CA LEU A 417 0.39 38.21 -51.47
C LEU A 417 0.05 39.58 -52.12
N VAL A 418 -1.29 39.87 -52.22
CA VAL A 418 -3.36 41.67 -51.31
C VAL A 418 -4.68 41.27 -50.45
N VAL A 419 -4.64 41.44 -49.12
CA VAL A 419 -5.68 41.36 -48.07
C VAL A 419 -5.49 42.59 -47.13
N PRO A 420 -6.13 42.72 -45.93
CA PRO A 420 -6.09 43.99 -45.15
C PRO A 420 -5.91 43.84 -43.62
N GLU A 421 -4.66 43.91 -43.15
CA GLU A 421 -4.21 44.05 -41.72
C GLU A 421 -4.49 42.86 -40.76
N LEU A 422 -3.51 42.43 -39.93
CA LEU A 422 -3.57 41.15 -39.18
C LEU A 422 -3.27 41.24 -37.68
N HIS A 423 -4.28 40.88 -36.88
CA HIS A 423 -4.33 40.00 -35.70
C HIS A 423 -5.49 40.46 -34.79
N ALA A 424 -6.40 39.61 -34.31
CA ALA A 424 -6.56 38.16 -34.51
C ALA A 424 -8.03 37.71 -34.27
N ILE A 425 -8.28 36.42 -34.54
CA ILE A 425 -9.27 35.45 -33.99
C ILE A 425 -10.60 35.98 -33.39
N GLU A 426 -11.69 35.29 -33.76
CA GLU A 426 -13.10 35.56 -33.46
C GLU A 426 -13.50 35.60 -31.96
N GLN A 427 -14.32 36.61 -31.59
CA GLN A 427 -15.43 36.62 -30.61
C GLN A 427 -16.02 38.06 -30.57
N SER A 428 -17.33 38.33 -30.41
CA SER A 428 -18.55 37.51 -30.40
C SER A 428 -19.82 38.38 -30.25
N VAL A 429 -20.95 38.01 -30.90
CA VAL A 429 -22.36 38.27 -30.44
C VAL A 429 -22.84 39.76 -30.49
N GLU A 430 -24.08 40.16 -30.85
CA GLU A 430 -25.34 39.46 -31.25
C GLU A 430 -26.10 40.22 -32.38
N GLU A 431 -27.37 39.85 -32.63
CA GLU A 431 -28.25 40.34 -33.71
C GLU A 431 -28.90 41.72 -33.45
N GLU A 432 -29.37 42.40 -34.52
CA GLU A 432 -30.80 42.75 -34.57
C GLU A 432 -31.37 42.75 -36.00
N SER A 433 -32.70 42.77 -36.10
CA SER A 433 -33.47 42.46 -37.30
C SER A 433 -33.79 43.67 -38.19
N GLY A 434 -33.90 43.44 -39.51
CA GLY A 434 -34.86 44.17 -40.35
C GLY A 434 -34.34 44.87 -41.59
N VAL A 435 -34.42 44.20 -42.75
CA VAL A 435 -35.08 44.66 -44.00
C VAL A 435 -34.90 43.57 -45.07
N THR A 436 -35.97 43.24 -45.81
CA THR A 436 -35.97 42.15 -46.80
C THR A 436 -35.87 42.64 -48.24
N GLY A 437 -34.95 42.02 -49.02
CA GLY A 437 -34.88 42.15 -50.48
C GLY A 437 -35.84 41.18 -51.22
N PRO A 438 -36.03 41.36 -52.56
CA PRO A 438 -37.18 40.82 -53.29
C PRO A 438 -37.11 39.31 -53.60
N ALA A 439 -37.34 38.47 -52.59
CA ALA A 439 -37.77 37.07 -52.75
C ALA A 439 -38.48 36.50 -51.50
N GLY A 440 -38.27 37.07 -50.30
CA GLY A 440 -39.01 36.70 -49.09
C GLY A 440 -38.74 35.30 -48.51
N ARG A 441 -37.68 34.60 -48.94
CA ARG A 441 -37.21 33.33 -48.35
C ARG A 441 -35.68 33.26 -48.32
N PRO A 442 -35.07 32.67 -47.27
CA PRO A 442 -33.63 32.49 -47.19
C PRO A 442 -33.14 31.40 -48.15
N ARG A 443 -31.93 31.56 -48.70
CA ARG A 443 -31.24 30.50 -49.44
C ARG A 443 -29.73 30.53 -49.22
N LEU A 444 -29.22 29.49 -48.56
CA LEU A 444 -27.92 28.94 -48.94
C LEU A 444 -28.02 28.44 -50.39
N VAL A 445 -26.96 28.67 -51.17
CA VAL A 445 -26.62 27.85 -52.34
C VAL A 445 -25.12 27.63 -52.27
N SER A 446 -24.69 26.43 -51.89
CA SER A 446 -23.30 26.03 -52.08
C SER A 446 -23.08 25.58 -53.54
N VAL A 447 -21.94 25.95 -54.09
CA VAL A 447 -21.31 25.22 -55.20
C VAL A 447 -19.85 25.03 -54.79
N GLY A 448 -19.37 23.79 -54.89
CA GLY A 448 -18.08 23.40 -54.32
C GLY A 448 -16.86 23.72 -55.19
N THR A 449 -15.72 23.28 -54.66
CA THR A 449 -14.43 23.10 -55.35
C THR A 449 -14.58 22.22 -56.62
N PRO A 450 -13.62 22.21 -57.59
CA PRO A 450 -12.18 22.37 -57.35
C PRO A 450 -11.30 23.07 -58.42
N ARG A 451 -10.00 23.12 -58.07
CA ARG A 451 -8.79 23.45 -58.88
C ARG A 451 -8.39 24.92 -59.00
N ASP A 452 -7.07 25.09 -59.11
CA ASP A 452 -6.32 26.24 -59.61
C ASP A 452 -6.34 27.57 -58.82
N ASN A 453 -5.92 27.46 -57.56
CA ASN A 453 -4.75 28.19 -57.02
C ASN A 453 -4.49 29.64 -57.52
N ARG A 454 -4.88 30.64 -56.70
CA ARG A 454 -4.26 31.97 -56.62
C ARG A 454 -4.54 32.61 -55.24
N LEU A 455 -3.54 33.31 -54.68
CA LEU A 455 -3.54 33.87 -53.33
C LEU A 455 -4.01 35.34 -53.30
N LEU A 456 -4.13 35.93 -52.11
CA LEU A 456 -4.41 37.37 -51.92
C LEU A 456 -3.50 38.09 -50.85
N PRO A 457 -3.15 39.38 -51.08
CA PRO A 457 -1.76 40.52 -50.11
C PRO A 457 -1.70 41.07 -48.66
N ASN A 458 -1.84 42.39 -48.48
CA ASN A 458 -1.11 43.26 -47.54
C ASN A 458 -1.64 43.34 -46.10
N LEU A 459 -0.80 42.95 -45.13
CA LEU A 459 -1.09 43.14 -43.71
C LEU A 459 -0.18 44.23 -43.15
N ASP A 460 -0.75 45.35 -42.66
CA ASP A 460 -0.08 46.09 -41.60
C ASP A 460 -0.35 45.40 -40.25
N LEU A 461 0.68 45.40 -39.41
CA LEU A 461 0.67 44.85 -38.06
C LEU A 461 1.06 45.91 -37.02
N ARG A 462 1.51 47.11 -37.45
CA ARG A 462 1.96 48.17 -36.54
C ARG A 462 0.81 49.00 -35.98
N GLY A 463 -0.22 49.31 -36.78
CA GLY A 463 -1.44 49.95 -36.28
C GLY A 463 -2.16 49.10 -35.21
N LEU A 464 -2.50 47.87 -35.56
CA LEU A 464 -3.20 46.92 -34.68
C LEU A 464 -2.45 46.64 -33.36
N ALA A 465 -1.12 46.47 -33.40
CA ALA A 465 -0.33 46.22 -32.19
C ALA A 465 -0.34 47.40 -31.20
N ALA A 466 -0.33 48.64 -31.70
CA ALA A 466 -0.38 49.84 -30.87
C ALA A 466 -1.77 50.03 -30.22
N GLU A 467 -2.85 49.67 -30.91
CA GLU A 467 -4.20 49.74 -30.36
C GLU A 467 -4.49 48.64 -29.34
N TYR A 468 -4.02 47.41 -29.59
CA TYR A 468 -4.17 46.28 -28.66
C TYR A 468 -3.55 46.56 -27.28
N LEU A 469 -2.32 47.10 -27.25
CA LEU A 469 -1.61 47.43 -26.01
C LEU A 469 -2.27 48.57 -25.21
N ASN A 470 -2.93 49.51 -25.88
CA ASN A 470 -3.70 50.58 -25.22
C ASN A 470 -5.02 50.07 -24.61
N ARG A 471 -5.60 48.99 -25.13
CA ARG A 471 -6.87 48.40 -24.65
C ARG A 471 -6.67 47.36 -23.54
N HIS A 472 -5.46 46.82 -23.38
CA HIS A 472 -5.13 45.79 -22.38
C HIS A 472 -3.91 46.18 -21.53
N PRO A 473 -4.07 47.08 -20.53
CA PRO A 473 -2.99 47.48 -19.65
C PRO A 473 -2.53 46.31 -18.77
N VAL A 474 -1.24 45.95 -18.86
CA VAL A 474 -0.62 44.91 -18.04
C VAL A 474 -0.46 45.41 -16.60
N ALA A 475 -1.07 44.71 -15.64
CA ALA A 475 -0.78 44.89 -14.22
C ALA A 475 0.64 44.38 -13.93
N SER A 476 1.47 45.25 -13.34
CA SER A 476 2.89 45.03 -13.05
C SER A 476 3.12 44.26 -11.72
N PRO A 477 4.36 43.80 -11.41
CA PRO A 477 5.55 43.54 -12.25
C PRO A 477 6.15 42.12 -12.00
N GLU A 478 7.43 41.91 -12.34
CA GLU A 478 8.33 40.82 -11.89
C GLU A 478 8.11 39.40 -12.46
N ARG A 479 8.55 39.17 -13.70
CA ARG A 479 9.88 38.57 -13.96
C ARG A 479 10.28 38.60 -15.45
#